data_AF-A0A351Y4A7-F1
#
_entry.id   AF-A0A351Y4A7-F1
#
_cell.length_a   1.000
_cell.length_b   1.000
_cell.length_c   1.000
_cell.angle_alpha   90.00
_cell.angle_beta   90.00
_cell.angle_gamma   90.00
#
_symmetry.space_group_name_H-M   'P 1'
#
loop_
_entity.id
_entity.type
_entity.pdbx_description
1 polymer ?
#
loop_
_entity_poly.entity_id
_entity_poly.type
_entity_poly.pdbx_seq_one_letter_code
_entity_poly.pdbx_strand_id
1 'polypeptide(L)' 'MRFTFKADGLLSRVIQHEYDHLEGIEFTEKLTDIKKIMSREEYIEKIVQKKK' A
#
# COMPACT_ATOMS: atom_id res chain seq x y z
N MET A 1 -7.41 -7.97 32.52
CA MET A 1 -7.05 -9.13 31.67
C MET A 1 -6.27 -8.59 30.48
N ARG A 2 -5.04 -9.07 30.24
CA ARG A 2 -4.23 -8.66 29.08
C ARG A 2 -4.15 -9.84 28.12
N PHE A 3 -4.51 -9.61 26.87
CA PHE A 3 -4.38 -10.59 25.80
C PHE A 3 -3.12 -10.28 25.00
N THR A 4 -2.37 -11.30 24.61
CA THR A 4 -1.18 -11.17 23.77
C THR A 4 -1.19 -12.29 22.75
N PHE A 5 -0.99 -11.93 21.49
CA PHE A 5 -1.03 -12.86 20.37
C PHE A 5 0.08 -12.49 19.38
N LYS A 6 0.65 -13.51 18.74
CA LYS A 6 1.67 -13.36 17.69
C LYS A 6 1.08 -13.89 16.38
N ALA A 7 1.25 -13.12 15.31
CA ALA A 7 0.79 -13.48 13.99
C ALA A 7 1.94 -13.30 13.00
N ASP A 8 1.98 -14.15 12.00
CA ASP A 8 2.96 -14.10 10.91
C ASP A 8 2.25 -14.21 9.55
N GLY A 9 2.99 -13.95 8.48
CA GLY A 9 2.52 -14.13 7.10
C GLY A 9 1.32 -13.24 6.74
N LEU A 10 0.31 -13.84 6.10
CA LEU A 10 -0.85 -13.11 5.62
C LEU A 10 -1.71 -12.53 6.76
N LEU A 11 -1.86 -13.29 7.85
CA LEU A 11 -2.67 -12.87 8.99
C LEU A 11 -2.08 -11.61 9.65
N SER A 12 -0.75 -11.54 9.82
CA SER A 12 -0.12 -10.34 10.38
C SER A 12 -0.29 -9.13 9.49
N ARG A 13 -0.29 -9.30 8.17
CA ARG A 13 -0.53 -8.20 7.22
C ARG A 13 -1.96 -7.69 7.27
N VAL A 14 -2.96 -8.56 7.35
CA VAL A 14 -4.37 -8.15 7.47
C VAL A 14 -4.57 -7.40 8.79
N ILE A 15 -4.08 -7.91 9.92
CA ILE A 15 -4.20 -7.23 11.21
C ILE A 15 -3.59 -5.83 11.17
N GLN A 16 -2.39 -5.69 10.58
CA GLN A 16 -1.75 -4.38 10.43
C GLN A 16 -2.55 -3.44 9.52
N HIS A 17 -3.12 -3.94 8.42
CA HIS A 17 -3.96 -3.15 7.52
C HIS A 17 -5.22 -2.61 8.22
N GLU A 18 -5.93 -3.45 8.97
CA GLU A 18 -7.10 -3.01 9.74
C GLU A 18 -6.71 -2.01 10.84
N TYR A 19 -5.52 -2.15 11.43
CA TYR A 19 -5.00 -1.18 12.39
C TYR A 19 -4.70 0.17 11.73
N ASP A 20 -4.13 0.19 10.52
CA ASP A 20 -3.87 1.41 9.75
C ASP A 20 -5.17 2.19 9.49
N HIS A 21 -6.28 1.51 9.19
CA HIS A 21 -7.59 2.15 9.02
C HIS A 21 -8.09 2.85 10.29
N LEU A 22 -7.73 2.36 11.49
CA LEU A 22 -8.05 3.05 12.76
C LEU A 22 -7.30 4.38 12.91
N GLU A 23 -6.14 4.50 12.26
CA GLU A 23 -5.33 5.71 12.18
C GLU A 23 -5.66 6.56 10.94
N GLY A 24 -6.62 6.12 10.12
CA GLY A 24 -7.04 6.81 8.89
C GLY A 24 -6.05 6.68 7.74
N ILE A 25 -5.12 5.72 7.79
CA ILE A 25 -4.10 5.49 6.76
C ILE A 25 -4.62 4.45 5.78
N GLU A 26 -4.73 4.84 4.52
CA GLU A 26 -5.13 3.94 3.44
C GLU A 26 -3.92 3.27 2.78
N PHE A 27 -4.14 2.07 2.20
CA PHE A 27 -3.04 1.30 1.60
C PHE A 27 -2.30 2.07 0.48
N THR A 28 -3.02 2.93 -0.25
CA THR A 28 -2.50 3.71 -1.37
C THR A 28 -1.47 4.74 -0.93
N GLU A 29 -1.59 5.25 0.30
CA GLU A 29 -0.68 6.25 0.87
C GLU A 29 0.69 5.64 1.18
N LYS A 30 0.74 4.35 1.47
CA LYS A 30 1.99 3.60 1.67
C LYS A 30 2.70 3.26 0.36
N LEU A 31 2.10 3.53 -0.80
CA LEU A 31 2.69 3.26 -2.11
C LEU A 31 3.55 4.46 -2.55
N THR A 32 4.85 4.38 -2.31
CA THR A 32 5.81 5.42 -2.70
C THR A 32 6.20 5.40 -4.18
N ASP A 33 5.93 4.30 -4.88
CA ASP A 33 6.26 4.14 -6.31
C ASP A 33 5.00 3.89 -7.12
N ILE A 34 4.56 4.94 -7.81
CA ILE A 34 3.37 4.93 -8.66
C ILE A 34 3.50 3.90 -9.79
N LYS A 35 4.74 3.53 -10.19
CA LYS A 35 4.99 2.45 -11.16
C LYS A 35 4.47 1.08 -10.72
N LYS A 36 4.28 0.87 -9.41
CA LYS A 36 3.73 -0.37 -8.87
C LYS A 36 2.20 -0.45 -8.97
N ILE A 37 1.55 0.67 -9.30
CA ILE A 37 0.10 0.82 -9.35
C ILE A 37 -0.40 0.86 -10.80
N MET A 38 0.40 1.40 -11.72
CA MET A 38 0.04 1.58 -13.12
C MET A 38 0.70 0.56 -14.03
N SER A 39 0.03 0.26 -15.13
CA SER A 39 0.62 -0.51 -16.22
C SER A 39 1.83 0.23 -16.82
N ARG A 40 2.74 -0.53 -17.44
CA ARG A 40 3.96 0.04 -18.04
C ARG A 40 3.59 1.04 -19.14
N GLU A 41 2.55 0.75 -19.89
CA GLU A 41 1.99 1.56 -20.95
C GLU A 41 1.49 2.91 -20.40
N GLU A 42 0.68 2.89 -19.34
CA GLU A 42 0.17 4.11 -18.71
C GLU A 42 1.27 4.97 -18.07
N TYR A 43 2.32 4.35 -17.50
CA TYR A 43 3.47 5.08 -16.97
C TYR A 43 4.21 5.86 -18.06
N ILE A 44 4.44 5.22 -19.22
CA ILE A 44 5.14 5.85 -20.34
C ILE A 44 4.32 7.03 -20.89
N GLU A 45 3.03 6.85 -21.12
CA GLU A 45 2.16 7.91 -21.65
C GLU A 45 2.04 9.10 -20.69
N LYS A 46 1.74 8.85 -19.41
CA LYS A 46 1.38 9.93 -18.48
C LYS A 46 2.59 10.64 -17.86
N ILE A 47 3.72 9.94 -17.69
CA ILE A 47 4.88 10.45 -16.95
C ILE A 47 6.09 10.74 -17.85
N VAL A 48 6.36 9.89 -18.86
CA VAL A 48 7.54 10.06 -19.73
C VAL A 48 7.24 11.07 -20.85
N GLN A 49 6.11 10.96 -21.54
CA GLN A 49 5.79 11.86 -22.65
C GLN A 49 5.46 13.28 -22.21
N LYS A 50 4.90 13.47 -21.00
CA LYS A 50 4.58 14.79 -20.44
C LYS A 50 5.81 15.64 -20.07
N LYS A 51 7.02 15.06 -20.12
CA LYS A 51 8.31 15.74 -19.88
C LYS A 51 9.01 16.22 -21.16
N LYS A 52 8.45 15.96 -22.35
CA LYS A 52 8.86 16.58 -23.62
C LYS A 52 8.01 17.81 -23.88
#